data_AF-A0A935VEK0-F1
#
_entry.id   AF-A0A935VEK0-F1
#
_cell.length_a   1.000
_cell.length_b   1.000
_cell.length_c   1.000
_cell.angle_alpha   90.00
_cell.angle_beta   90.00
_cell.angle_gamma   90.00
#
_symmetry.space_group_name_H-M   'P 1'
#
loop_
_entity.id
_entity.type
_entity.pdbx_description
1 polymer ?
#
loop_
_entity_poly.entity_id
_entity_poly.type
_entity_poly.pdbx_seq_one_letter_code
_entity_poly.pdbx_strand_id
1 'polypeptide(L)'
;MKFGLKSTLFTDKTKVILDQALYSGTTFLTILIFARTLQAYDFGVFVSIQLYTFLLMSISSAFVVQPMQVLYGTYKENKSYLSATVLMQLGVMLITFFSVSIIYFLDRYYDFGWSMVLFPAGAYSIATILFDYVRKRLLVENKMNKLLVIESMVTFSQIAAAAISYL
;
A
#
# COMPACT_ATOMS: atom_id res chain seq x y z
N MET A 1 22.79 -11.43 -35.55
CA MET A 1 22.17 -10.47 -34.60
C MET A 1 20.85 -11.07 -34.12
N LYS A 2 20.87 -11.92 -33.09
CA LYS A 2 19.65 -12.53 -32.51
C LYS A 2 19.21 -11.66 -31.34
N PHE A 3 18.28 -10.75 -31.56
CA PHE A 3 17.53 -10.12 -30.47
C PHE A 3 16.63 -11.19 -29.84
N GLY A 4 17.16 -11.92 -28.88
CA GLY A 4 16.40 -12.87 -28.09
C GLY A 4 15.49 -12.13 -27.12
N LEU A 5 14.17 -12.24 -27.30
CA LEU A 5 13.12 -11.78 -26.38
C LEU A 5 13.39 -12.19 -24.91
N LYS A 6 14.17 -13.26 -24.68
CA LYS A 6 14.55 -13.71 -23.34
C LYS A 6 15.54 -12.80 -22.60
N SER A 7 16.32 -11.96 -23.29
CA SER A 7 17.31 -11.10 -22.62
C SER A 7 16.76 -9.75 -22.15
N THR A 8 15.63 -9.30 -22.69
CA THR A 8 14.95 -8.05 -22.32
C THR A 8 13.95 -8.20 -21.17
N LEU A 9 13.52 -9.44 -20.85
CA LEU A 9 12.56 -9.71 -19.77
C LEU A 9 13.17 -9.67 -18.36
N PHE A 10 14.50 -9.57 -18.23
CA PHE A 10 15.20 -9.67 -16.93
C PHE A 10 16.17 -8.52 -16.65
N THR A 11 15.94 -7.34 -17.22
CA THR A 11 16.65 -6.12 -16.80
C THR A 11 15.97 -5.51 -15.56
N ASP A 12 16.71 -4.78 -14.73
CA ASP A 12 16.15 -4.17 -13.51
C ASP A 12 14.94 -3.27 -13.79
N LYS A 13 14.95 -2.58 -14.94
CA LYS A 13 13.81 -1.78 -15.42
C LYS A 13 12.54 -2.60 -15.65
N THR A 14 12.65 -3.78 -16.26
CA THR A 14 11.50 -4.64 -16.55
C THR A 14 10.87 -5.15 -15.26
N LYS A 15 11.68 -5.43 -14.24
CA LYS A 15 11.19 -5.84 -12.92
C LYS A 15 10.49 -4.72 -12.16
N VAL A 16 10.98 -3.48 -12.26
CA VAL A 16 10.27 -2.30 -11.70
C VAL A 16 8.92 -2.10 -12.37
N ILE A 17 8.84 -2.26 -13.70
CA ILE A 17 7.56 -2.17 -14.43
C ILE A 17 6.60 -3.28 -13.97
N LEU A 18 7.12 -4.50 -13.78
CA LEU A 18 6.31 -5.62 -13.30
C LEU A 18 5.74 -5.36 -11.90
N ASP A 19 6.56 -4.86 -10.97
CA ASP A 19 6.10 -4.43 -9.63
C ASP A 19 4.96 -3.41 -9.74
N GLN A 20 5.16 -2.35 -10.52
CA GLN A 20 4.12 -1.33 -10.71
C GLN A 20 2.84 -1.89 -11.35
N ALA A 21 2.97 -2.81 -12.30
CA ALA A 21 1.84 -3.48 -12.92
C ALA A 21 1.09 -4.40 -11.94
N LEU A 22 1.81 -5.13 -11.09
CA LEU A 22 1.21 -5.97 -10.05
C LEU A 22 0.45 -5.13 -9.04
N TYR A 23 1.09 -4.11 -8.45
CA TYR A 23 0.45 -3.26 -7.45
C TYR A 23 -0.81 -2.55 -7.98
N SER A 24 -0.67 -1.85 -9.11
CA SER A 24 -1.77 -1.08 -9.70
C SER A 24 -2.86 -1.98 -10.30
N GLY A 25 -2.48 -3.06 -10.98
CA GLY A 25 -3.39 -4.03 -11.56
C GLY A 25 -4.22 -4.73 -10.49
N THR A 26 -3.61 -5.14 -9.38
CA THR A 26 -4.31 -5.75 -8.24
C THR A 26 -5.33 -4.79 -7.64
N THR A 27 -4.91 -3.54 -7.41
CA THR A 27 -5.79 -2.52 -6.84
C THR A 27 -6.98 -2.26 -7.76
N PHE A 28 -6.74 -2.12 -9.06
CA PHE A 28 -7.79 -1.94 -10.06
C PHE A 28 -8.76 -3.12 -10.11
N LEU A 29 -8.25 -4.36 -10.17
CA LEU A 29 -9.08 -5.56 -10.18
C LEU A 29 -9.91 -5.70 -8.90
N THR A 30 -9.33 -5.39 -7.74
CA THR A 30 -10.04 -5.42 -6.45
C THR A 30 -11.21 -4.44 -6.45
N ILE A 31 -10.97 -3.19 -6.89
CA ILE A 31 -12.03 -2.18 -7.01
C ILE A 31 -13.12 -2.65 -7.98
N LEU A 32 -12.75 -3.24 -9.12
CA LEU A 32 -13.71 -3.74 -10.10
C LEU A 32 -14.56 -4.90 -9.54
N ILE A 33 -13.95 -5.85 -8.83
CA ILE A 33 -14.67 -6.95 -8.19
C ILE A 33 -15.66 -6.40 -7.18
N PHE A 34 -15.22 -5.53 -6.26
CA PHE A 34 -16.11 -4.94 -5.25
C PHE A 34 -17.20 -4.03 -5.83
N ALA A 35 -16.93 -3.34 -6.93
CA ALA A 35 -17.95 -2.56 -7.64
C ALA A 35 -19.08 -3.43 -8.21
N ARG A 36 -18.84 -4.72 -8.44
CA ARG A 36 -19.84 -5.67 -8.92
C ARG A 36 -20.51 -6.48 -7.81
N THR A 37 -19.83 -6.70 -6.69
CA THR A 37 -20.36 -7.55 -5.60
C THR A 37 -21.09 -6.75 -4.54
N LEU A 38 -20.62 -5.54 -4.22
CA LEU A 38 -21.19 -4.73 -3.15
C LEU A 38 -22.40 -3.93 -3.63
N GLN A 39 -23.31 -3.65 -2.70
CA GLN A 39 -24.36 -2.66 -2.94
C GLN A 39 -23.76 -1.25 -3.06
N ALA A 40 -24.47 -0.33 -3.70
CA ALA A 40 -23.98 1.02 -3.96
C ALA A 40 -23.47 1.75 -2.70
N TYR A 41 -24.16 1.56 -1.57
CA TYR A 41 -23.76 2.14 -0.28
C TYR A 41 -22.44 1.55 0.22
N ASP A 42 -22.34 0.22 0.32
CA ASP A 42 -21.15 -0.47 0.83
C ASP A 42 -19.92 -0.24 -0.08
N PHE A 43 -20.13 -0.21 -1.39
CA PHE A 43 -19.10 0.18 -2.34
C PHE A 43 -18.64 1.63 -2.12
N GLY A 44 -19.57 2.55 -1.87
CA GLY A 44 -19.25 3.94 -1.51
C GLY A 44 -18.40 4.04 -0.24
N VAL A 45 -18.71 3.25 0.79
CA VAL A 45 -17.92 3.16 2.02
C VAL A 45 -16.51 2.62 1.70
N PHE A 46 -16.41 1.52 0.96
CA PHE A 46 -15.13 0.94 0.55
C PHE A 46 -14.25 1.94 -0.22
N VAL A 47 -14.80 2.61 -1.24
CA VAL A 47 -14.06 3.61 -2.03
C VAL A 47 -13.63 4.80 -1.17
N SER A 48 -14.46 5.22 -0.21
CA SER A 48 -14.10 6.29 0.74
C SER A 48 -12.90 5.89 1.60
N ILE A 49 -12.88 4.66 2.11
CA ILE A 49 -11.74 4.10 2.86
C ILE A 49 -10.49 4.02 1.96
N GLN A 50 -10.65 3.62 0.70
CA GLN A 50 -9.55 3.52 -0.25
C GLN A 50 -8.93 4.89 -0.55
N LEU A 51 -9.77 5.91 -0.81
CA LEU A 51 -9.33 7.28 -1.07
C LEU A 51 -8.65 7.88 0.17
N TYR A 52 -9.21 7.64 1.35
CA TYR A 52 -8.59 8.04 2.61
C TYR A 52 -7.22 7.39 2.80
N THR A 53 -7.11 6.10 2.50
CA THR A 53 -5.82 5.37 2.54
C THR A 53 -4.82 5.96 1.56
N PHE A 54 -5.24 6.31 0.34
CA PHE A 54 -4.38 6.96 -0.64
C PHE A 54 -3.89 8.34 -0.18
N LEU A 55 -4.73 9.13 0.47
CA LEU A 55 -4.33 10.41 1.06
C LEU A 55 -3.21 10.20 2.08
N LEU A 56 -3.38 9.25 3.01
CA LEU A 56 -2.37 8.93 4.02
C LEU A 56 -1.09 8.37 3.38
N MET A 57 -1.19 7.56 2.33
CA MET A 57 -0.05 7.08 1.56
C MET A 57 0.70 8.22 0.87
N SER A 58 0.00 9.25 0.37
CA SER A 58 0.63 10.45 -0.20
C SER A 58 1.40 11.23 0.85
N ILE A 59 0.85 11.36 2.08
CA ILE A 59 1.55 11.96 3.22
C ILE A 59 2.81 11.13 3.55
N SER A 60 2.66 9.82 3.72
CA SER A 60 3.78 8.89 3.93
C SER A 60 4.85 9.03 2.84
N SER A 61 4.40 9.21 1.59
CA SER A 61 5.27 9.32 0.44
C SER A 61 6.10 10.60 0.47
N ALA A 62 5.46 11.73 0.77
CA ALA A 62 6.12 13.04 0.82
C ALA A 62 7.14 13.14 1.97
N PHE A 63 6.79 12.65 3.17
CA PHE A 63 7.61 12.83 4.35
C PHE A 63 8.67 11.75 4.57
N VAL A 64 8.42 10.51 4.13
CA VAL A 64 9.28 9.36 4.47
C VAL A 64 9.89 8.74 3.22
N VAL A 65 9.04 8.32 2.28
CA VAL A 65 9.47 7.46 1.17
C VAL A 65 10.31 8.22 0.13
N GLN A 66 9.85 9.38 -0.34
CA GLN A 66 10.58 10.13 -1.36
C GLN A 66 11.94 10.61 -0.83
N PRO A 67 12.04 11.18 0.39
CA PRO A 67 13.35 11.47 1.00
C PRO A 67 14.22 10.21 1.15
N MET A 68 13.63 9.07 1.52
CA MET A 68 14.36 7.79 1.58
C MET A 68 14.96 7.43 0.22
N GLN A 69 14.18 7.52 -0.86
CA GLN A 69 14.61 7.17 -2.21
C GLN A 69 15.71 8.08 -2.75
N VAL A 70 15.62 9.39 -2.49
CA VAL A 70 16.59 10.37 -2.97
C VAL A 70 17.90 10.30 -2.18
N LEU A 71 17.82 10.22 -0.85
CA LEU A 71 18.99 10.40 0.01
C LEU A 71 19.73 9.09 0.34
N TYR A 72 19.13 7.92 0.13
CA TYR A 72 19.76 6.64 0.44
C TYR A 72 21.09 6.41 -0.30
N GLY A 73 21.23 6.91 -1.54
CA GLY A 73 22.47 6.80 -2.30
C GLY A 73 23.59 7.77 -1.86
N THR A 74 23.28 8.73 -0.99
CA THR A 74 24.18 9.84 -0.63
C THR A 74 24.89 9.63 0.71
N TYR A 75 24.33 8.81 1.60
CA TYR A 75 24.90 8.59 2.93
C TYR A 75 25.97 7.48 2.95
N LYS A 76 27.01 7.65 3.78
CA LYS A 76 28.01 6.60 4.04
C LYS A 76 27.46 5.47 4.91
N GLU A 77 26.50 5.76 5.79
CA GLU A 77 25.90 4.81 6.73
C GLU A 77 24.41 4.52 6.43
N ASN A 78 24.17 3.83 5.33
CA ASN A 78 22.83 3.52 4.83
C ASN A 78 21.91 2.78 5.82
N LYS A 79 22.47 1.97 6.73
CA LYS A 79 21.68 1.22 7.71
C LYS A 79 21.06 2.10 8.78
N SER A 80 21.82 3.07 9.31
CA SER A 80 21.32 3.99 10.34
C SER A 80 20.19 4.87 9.78
N TYR A 81 20.38 5.36 8.56
CA TYR A 81 19.36 6.12 7.85
C TYR A 81 18.06 5.32 7.62
N LEU A 82 18.15 4.07 7.16
CA LEU A 82 16.96 3.21 7.01
C LEU A 82 16.23 2.96 8.33
N SER A 83 16.95 2.82 9.45
CA SER A 83 16.32 2.69 10.77
C SER A 83 15.56 3.96 11.16
N ALA A 84 16.13 5.14 10.84
CA ALA A 84 15.45 6.42 11.07
C ALA A 84 14.16 6.55 10.23
N THR A 85 14.17 6.11 8.97
CA THR A 85 12.96 6.15 8.14
C THR A 85 11.87 5.19 8.64
N VAL A 86 12.24 4.06 9.28
CA VAL A 86 11.28 3.20 9.98
C VAL A 86 10.62 3.94 11.13
N LEU A 87 11.39 4.69 11.94
CA LEU A 87 10.83 5.49 13.03
C LEU A 87 9.87 6.58 12.51
N MET A 88 10.23 7.25 11.42
CA MET A 88 9.33 8.19 10.76
C MET A 88 8.05 7.51 10.25
N GLN A 89 8.18 6.30 9.69
CA GLN A 89 7.04 5.51 9.23
C GLN A 89 6.10 5.11 10.38
N LEU A 90 6.64 4.77 11.56
CA LEU A 90 5.84 4.55 12.76
C LEU A 90 5.05 5.81 13.15
N GLY A 91 5.65 6.99 13.01
CA GLY A 91 4.94 8.26 13.18
C GLY A 91 3.72 8.39 12.26
N VAL A 92 3.85 8.02 10.98
CA VAL A 92 2.73 8.01 10.02
C VAL A 92 1.64 7.01 10.43
N MET A 93 2.03 5.84 10.94
CA MET A 93 1.06 4.86 11.44
C MET A 93 0.31 5.37 12.66
N LEU A 94 0.99 6.06 13.59
CA LEU A 94 0.36 6.69 14.74
C LEU A 94 -0.62 7.76 14.30
N ILE A 95 -0.24 8.62 13.35
CA ILE A 95 -1.15 9.63 12.77
C ILE A 95 -2.39 8.96 12.21
N THR A 96 -2.23 7.88 11.45
CA THR A 96 -3.34 7.10 10.88
C THR A 96 -4.25 6.50 11.96
N PHE A 97 -3.66 5.94 13.01
CA PHE A 97 -4.39 5.38 14.14
C PHE A 97 -5.20 6.46 14.87
N PHE A 98 -4.59 7.61 15.16
CA PHE A 98 -5.26 8.71 15.85
C PHE A 98 -6.36 9.33 14.99
N SER A 99 -6.14 9.50 13.68
CA SER A 99 -7.16 10.04 12.79
C SER A 99 -8.38 9.11 12.69
N VAL A 100 -8.18 7.79 12.59
CA VAL A 100 -9.29 6.81 12.63
C VAL A 100 -10.00 6.84 13.98
N SER A 101 -9.24 6.95 15.09
CA SER A 101 -9.82 7.04 16.43
C SER A 101 -10.69 8.30 16.59
N ILE A 102 -10.24 9.44 16.08
CA ILE A 102 -11.02 10.68 16.07
C ILE A 102 -12.32 10.49 15.27
N ILE A 103 -12.23 9.90 14.07
CA ILE A 103 -13.42 9.61 13.25
C ILE A 103 -14.38 8.68 14.00
N TYR A 104 -13.88 7.68 14.72
CA TYR A 104 -14.69 6.78 15.54
C TYR A 104 -15.43 7.52 16.66
N PHE A 105 -14.76 8.41 17.38
CA PHE A 105 -15.43 9.21 18.42
C PHE A 105 -16.49 10.15 17.83
N LEU A 106 -16.23 10.75 16.67
CA LEU A 106 -17.20 11.58 15.96
C LEU A 106 -18.40 10.76 15.49
N ASP A 107 -18.17 9.57 14.93
CA ASP A 107 -19.23 8.63 14.55
C ASP A 107 -20.11 8.27 15.73
N ARG A 108 -19.52 7.96 16.89
CA ARG A 108 -20.29 7.61 18.09
C ARG A 108 -21.07 8.78 18.67
N TYR A 109 -20.54 10.01 18.54
CA TYR A 109 -21.18 11.22 19.05
C TYR A 109 -22.36 11.68 18.18
N TYR A 110 -22.21 11.60 16.85
CA TYR A 110 -23.23 12.04 15.88
C TYR A 110 -24.12 10.90 15.33
N ASP A 111 -23.81 9.65 15.67
CA ASP A 111 -24.54 8.43 15.29
C ASP A 111 -24.62 8.19 13.77
N PHE A 112 -23.48 8.30 13.06
CA PHE A 112 -23.44 8.03 11.61
C PHE A 112 -23.50 6.53 11.27
N GLY A 113 -23.28 5.64 12.24
CA GLY A 113 -23.44 4.18 12.08
C GLY A 113 -22.24 3.47 11.45
N TRP A 114 -21.05 4.06 11.41
CA TRP A 114 -19.85 3.49 10.77
C TRP A 114 -18.91 2.80 11.75
N SER A 115 -19.19 2.86 13.05
CA SER A 115 -18.35 2.33 14.14
C SER A 115 -17.80 0.92 13.92
N MET A 116 -18.59 0.00 13.36
CA MET A 116 -18.15 -1.38 13.09
C MET A 116 -17.12 -1.50 11.97
N VAL A 117 -17.11 -0.55 11.02
CA VAL A 117 -16.23 -0.56 9.84
C VAL A 117 -14.93 0.21 10.09
N LEU A 118 -14.96 1.21 10.98
CA LEU A 118 -13.82 2.13 11.19
C LEU A 118 -12.55 1.45 11.69
N PHE A 119 -12.65 0.50 12.63
CA PHE A 119 -11.46 -0.24 13.10
C PHE A 119 -10.86 -1.15 12.04
N PRO A 120 -11.63 -2.01 11.33
CA PRO A 120 -11.14 -2.75 10.17
C PRO A 120 -10.55 -1.84 9.09
N ALA A 121 -11.19 -0.70 8.79
CA ALA A 121 -10.71 0.28 7.83
C ALA A 121 -9.35 0.87 8.25
N GLY A 122 -9.19 1.24 9.52
CA GLY A 122 -7.92 1.74 10.03
C GLY A 122 -6.80 0.70 9.98
N ALA A 123 -7.10 -0.54 10.36
CA ALA A 123 -6.15 -1.65 10.23
C ALA A 123 -5.74 -1.88 8.77
N TYR A 124 -6.70 -1.85 7.85
CA TYR A 124 -6.45 -1.92 6.41
C TYR A 124 -5.56 -0.77 5.91
N SER A 125 -5.85 0.48 6.32
CA SER A 125 -5.04 1.64 5.93
C SER A 125 -3.61 1.51 6.44
N ILE A 126 -3.41 1.15 7.71
CA ILE A 126 -2.08 0.97 8.30
C ILE A 126 -1.31 -0.13 7.58
N ALA A 127 -1.94 -1.29 7.34
CA ALA A 127 -1.31 -2.40 6.65
C ALA A 127 -0.89 -2.02 5.22
N THR A 128 -1.78 -1.34 4.48
CA THR A 128 -1.52 -0.86 3.11
C THR A 128 -0.37 0.15 3.06
N ILE A 129 -0.37 1.13 3.96
CA ILE A 129 0.69 2.15 4.05
C ILE A 129 2.03 1.52 4.40
N LEU A 130 2.05 0.59 5.38
CA LEU A 130 3.26 -0.13 5.76
C LEU A 130 3.78 -0.99 4.61
N PHE A 131 2.89 -1.68 3.90
CA PHE A 131 3.26 -2.48 2.74
C PHE A 131 3.89 -1.61 1.64
N ASP A 132 3.31 -0.45 1.32
CA ASP A 132 3.90 0.48 0.34
C ASP A 132 5.29 0.98 0.76
N TYR A 133 5.48 1.29 2.05
CA TYR A 133 6.80 1.65 2.59
C TYR A 133 7.81 0.50 2.43
N VAL A 134 7.45 -0.73 2.84
CA VAL A 134 8.32 -1.92 2.71
C VAL A 134 8.68 -2.17 1.25
N ARG A 135 7.71 -2.10 0.35
CA ARG A 135 7.92 -2.27 -1.08
C ARG A 135 8.94 -1.27 -1.61
N LYS A 136 8.74 0.01 -1.34
CA LYS A 136 9.63 1.07 -1.81
C LYS A 136 11.00 1.04 -1.13
N ARG A 137 11.08 0.56 0.11
CA ARG A 137 12.37 0.30 0.79
C ARG A 137 13.15 -0.83 0.11
N LEU A 138 12.49 -1.95 -0.23
CA LEU A 138 13.14 -3.05 -0.94
C LEU A 138 13.62 -2.65 -2.34
N LEU A 139 12.90 -1.74 -3.01
CA LEU A 139 13.36 -1.12 -4.26
C LEU A 139 14.67 -0.36 -4.08
N VAL A 140 14.76 0.50 -3.06
CA VAL A 140 15.94 1.31 -2.75
C VAL A 140 17.13 0.44 -2.31
N GLU A 141 16.88 -0.65 -1.59
CA GLU A 141 17.90 -1.64 -1.21
C GLU A 141 18.31 -2.58 -2.37
N ASN A 142 17.78 -2.37 -3.59
CA ASN A 142 17.98 -3.21 -4.78
C ASN A 142 17.66 -4.71 -4.54
N LYS A 143 16.66 -5.00 -3.70
CA LYS A 143 16.20 -6.35 -3.34
C LYS A 143 14.97 -6.78 -4.15
N MET A 144 15.02 -6.56 -5.45
CA MET A 144 13.89 -6.74 -6.37
C MET A 144 13.28 -8.15 -6.34
N ASN A 145 14.10 -9.21 -6.22
CA ASN A 145 13.57 -10.57 -6.18
C ASN A 145 12.73 -10.82 -4.91
N LYS A 146 13.12 -10.26 -3.75
CA LYS A 146 12.35 -10.38 -2.51
C LYS A 146 11.05 -9.59 -2.60
N LEU A 147 11.11 -8.42 -3.22
CA LEU A 147 9.96 -7.57 -3.46
C LEU A 147 8.89 -8.30 -4.26
N LEU A 148 9.24 -8.86 -5.42
CA LEU A 148 8.28 -9.55 -6.29
C LEU A 148 7.60 -10.74 -5.59
N VAL A 149 8.32 -11.47 -4.73
CA VAL A 149 7.74 -12.58 -3.96
C VAL A 149 6.69 -12.07 -2.97
N ILE A 150 7.06 -11.06 -2.16
CA ILE A 150 6.13 -10.50 -1.15
C ILE A 150 4.92 -9.89 -1.85
N GLU A 151 5.14 -9.14 -2.92
CA GLU A 151 4.05 -8.52 -3.68
C GLU A 151 3.12 -9.56 -4.30
N SER A 152 3.65 -10.61 -4.92
CA SER A 152 2.84 -11.69 -5.47
C SER A 152 1.99 -12.37 -4.38
N MET A 153 2.55 -12.57 -3.18
CA MET A 153 1.81 -13.12 -2.04
C MET A 153 0.67 -12.21 -1.59
N VAL A 154 0.95 -10.91 -1.41
CA VAL A 154 -0.05 -9.93 -0.99
C VAL A 154 -1.15 -9.78 -2.03
N THR A 155 -0.77 -9.64 -3.30
CA THR A 155 -1.70 -9.59 -4.44
C THR A 155 -2.60 -10.82 -4.49
N PHE A 156 -2.02 -12.03 -4.36
CA PHE A 156 -2.79 -13.26 -4.37
C PHE A 156 -3.79 -13.29 -3.20
N SER A 157 -3.35 -12.96 -1.99
CA SER A 157 -4.23 -12.90 -0.80
C SER A 157 -5.37 -11.89 -0.97
N GLN A 158 -5.08 -10.72 -1.54
CA GLN A 158 -6.08 -9.67 -1.76
C GLN A 158 -7.12 -10.09 -2.81
N ILE A 159 -6.68 -10.65 -3.95
CA ILE A 159 -7.60 -11.14 -4.98
C ILE A 159 -8.41 -12.34 -4.47
N ALA A 160 -7.80 -13.26 -3.73
CA ALA A 160 -8.51 -14.39 -3.15
C ALA A 160 -9.59 -13.93 -2.16
N ALA A 161 -9.27 -12.97 -1.28
CA ALA A 161 -10.26 -12.38 -0.37
C ALA A 161 -11.40 -11.68 -1.12
N ALA A 162 -11.07 -10.92 -2.17
CA ALA A 162 -12.07 -10.28 -3.01
C ALA A 162 -12.94 -11.31 -3.77
N ALA A 163 -12.35 -12.38 -4.28
CA ALA A 163 -13.08 -13.44 -4.98
C ALA A 163 -13.99 -14.23 -4.04
N ILE A 164 -13.60 -14.47 -2.78
CA ILE A 164 -14.46 -15.10 -1.77
C ILE A 164 -15.69 -14.22 -1.50
N SER A 165 -15.55 -12.90 -1.48
CA SER A 165 -16.70 -11.99 -1.33
C SER A 165 -17.69 -12.01 -2.52
N TYR A 166 -17.28 -12.61 -3.65
CA TYR A 166 -18.13 -12.79 -4.83
C TYR A 166 -18.99 -14.06 -4.75
N LEU A 167 -18.59 -15.05 -3.95
CA LEU A 167 -19.28 -16.34 -3.78
C LEU A 167 -20.34 -16.28 -2.68
#